data_AF-A0A1V0Q244-F1
#
_entry.id   AF-A0A1V0Q244-F1
#
_cell.length_a   1.000
_cell.length_b   1.000
_cell.length_c   1.000
_cell.angle_alpha   90.00
_cell.angle_beta   90.00
_cell.angle_gamma   90.00
#
_symmetry.space_group_name_H-M   'P 1'
#
loop_
_entity.id
_entity.type
_entity.pdbx_description
1 polymer ?
#
loop_
_entity_poly.entity_id
_entity_poly.type
_entity_poly.pdbx_seq_one_letter_code
_entity_poly.pdbx_strand_id
1 'polypeptide(L)'
;MWIFCSGCHQIGPDAETGIGPPLNGIFGRRAAAIEGFPYSKSMRRMGNDGLTWTLETLDAYLENPRVLVSGTRMSFDGLEDAGERADLLAYLRVYSDRPSNIPEAAPTARPDYPHLPAETLAIVGDAAYGEYLASECQTCHQSDGSDRGIPSITLWPEEDFVLAMHAYKQRLRPHPVMQMMASRLSDEEIAALAAYFGTLSR
;
A
#
# COMPACT_ATOMS: atom_id res chain seq x y z
N MET A 1 -18.47 -2.99 -11.08
CA MET A 1 -17.09 -3.45 -10.81
C MET A 1 -16.05 -3.06 -11.84
N TRP A 2 -15.98 -3.68 -13.02
CA TRP A 2 -14.91 -3.39 -14.01
C TRP A 2 -14.88 -1.94 -14.50
N ILE A 3 -16.00 -1.23 -14.45
CA ILE A 3 -16.14 0.15 -14.96
C ILE A 3 -15.15 1.14 -14.32
N PHE A 4 -14.77 0.92 -13.05
CA PHE A 4 -13.80 1.75 -12.34
C PHE A 4 -12.37 1.56 -12.87
N CYS A 5 -12.08 0.38 -13.42
CA CYS A 5 -10.76 0.01 -13.91
C CYS A 5 -10.64 0.28 -15.42
N SER A 6 -11.70 0.05 -16.18
CA SER A 6 -11.71 0.04 -17.65
C SER A 6 -11.40 1.39 -18.29
N GLY A 7 -11.55 2.48 -17.54
CA GLY A 7 -11.16 3.82 -18.01
C GLY A 7 -9.65 4.00 -18.15
N CYS A 8 -8.86 3.20 -17.43
CA CYS A 8 -7.39 3.29 -17.46
C CYS A 8 -6.72 1.99 -17.90
N HIS A 9 -7.31 0.85 -17.58
CA HIS A 9 -6.74 -0.46 -17.76
C HIS A 9 -7.47 -1.25 -18.84
N GLN A 10 -6.71 -2.10 -19.53
CA GLN A 10 -7.24 -3.06 -20.48
C GLN A 10 -7.07 -4.49 -19.97
N ILE A 11 -7.96 -5.37 -20.42
CA ILE A 11 -7.95 -6.80 -20.11
C ILE A 11 -8.47 -7.61 -21.31
N GLY A 12 -7.91 -8.80 -21.52
CA GLY A 12 -8.26 -9.66 -22.66
C GLY A 12 -7.09 -9.92 -23.61
N PRO A 13 -7.31 -10.67 -24.70
CA PRO A 13 -6.24 -11.13 -25.60
C PRO A 13 -5.50 -9.96 -26.29
N ASP A 14 -6.21 -8.87 -26.56
CA ASP A 14 -5.70 -7.69 -27.25
C ASP A 14 -5.37 -6.54 -26.28
N ALA A 15 -5.16 -6.83 -25.00
CA ALA A 15 -4.92 -5.80 -23.99
C ALA A 15 -3.57 -5.10 -24.19
N GLU A 16 -3.62 -3.79 -24.39
CA GLU A 16 -2.45 -2.94 -24.59
C GLU A 16 -2.15 -2.07 -23.36
N THR A 17 -0.96 -1.47 -23.37
CA THR A 17 -0.58 -0.47 -22.38
C THR A 17 -1.22 0.88 -22.71
N GLY A 18 -1.94 1.46 -21.76
CA GLY A 18 -2.60 2.77 -21.91
C GLY A 18 -2.26 3.70 -20.76
N ILE A 19 -3.29 4.36 -20.20
CA ILE A 19 -3.17 5.16 -18.96
C ILE A 19 -2.65 4.28 -17.82
N GLY A 20 -3.16 3.05 -17.73
CA GLY A 20 -2.70 1.99 -16.84
C GLY A 20 -2.09 0.81 -17.61
N PRO A 21 -1.31 -0.03 -16.94
CA PRO A 21 -0.81 -1.29 -17.49
C PRO A 21 -1.94 -2.30 -17.71
N PRO A 22 -1.81 -3.26 -18.66
CA PRO A 22 -2.77 -4.35 -18.81
C PRO A 22 -2.83 -5.24 -17.55
N LEU A 23 -4.02 -5.73 -17.24
CA LEU A 23 -4.29 -6.49 -16.01
C LEU A 23 -4.30 -8.01 -16.21
N ASN A 24 -4.08 -8.49 -17.43
CA ASN A 24 -3.84 -9.91 -17.71
C ASN A 24 -2.66 -10.43 -16.89
N GLY A 25 -2.80 -11.63 -16.33
CA GLY A 25 -1.74 -12.29 -15.56
C GLY A 25 -1.30 -11.50 -14.34
N ILE A 26 -2.19 -10.71 -13.73
CA ILE A 26 -1.82 -9.89 -12.56
C ILE A 26 -1.52 -10.74 -11.33
N PHE A 27 -2.22 -11.85 -11.11
CA PHE A 27 -1.97 -12.71 -9.95
C PHE A 27 -0.57 -13.34 -10.00
N GLY A 28 0.20 -13.18 -8.93
CA GLY A 28 1.59 -13.61 -8.80
C GLY A 28 2.60 -12.74 -9.54
N ARG A 29 2.16 -11.68 -10.23
CA ARG A 29 3.06 -10.74 -10.91
C ARG A 29 3.69 -9.78 -9.90
N ARG A 30 4.98 -9.53 -10.03
CA ARG A 30 5.68 -8.49 -9.27
C ARG A 30 5.09 -7.11 -9.57
N ALA A 31 4.96 -6.26 -8.57
CA ALA A 31 4.58 -4.87 -8.78
C ALA A 31 5.58 -4.16 -9.70
N ALA A 32 5.10 -3.21 -10.51
CA ALA A 32 5.90 -2.49 -11.51
C ALA A 32 6.65 -3.37 -12.54
N ALA A 33 6.15 -4.55 -12.88
CA ALA A 33 6.88 -5.51 -13.73
C ALA A 33 6.74 -5.32 -15.24
N ILE A 34 5.75 -4.55 -15.72
CA ILE A 34 5.58 -4.35 -17.17
C ILE A 34 6.63 -3.36 -17.68
N GLU A 35 7.51 -3.84 -18.55
CA GLU A 35 8.57 -3.04 -19.14
C GLU A 35 8.02 -1.86 -19.95
N GLY A 36 8.70 -0.72 -19.91
CA GLY A 36 8.30 0.50 -20.63
C GLY A 36 7.15 1.29 -20.02
N PHE A 37 6.36 0.74 -19.09
CA PHE A 37 5.29 1.49 -18.44
C PHE A 37 5.84 2.48 -17.38
N PRO A 38 5.45 3.77 -17.39
CA PRO A 38 5.97 4.78 -16.48
C PRO A 38 5.31 4.73 -15.09
N TYR A 39 5.62 3.69 -14.31
CA TYR A 39 5.15 3.55 -12.92
C TYR A 39 5.57 4.74 -12.02
N SER A 40 4.91 4.91 -10.86
CA SER A 40 5.41 5.84 -9.83
C SER A 40 6.77 5.36 -9.28
N LYS A 41 7.55 6.28 -8.71
CA LYS A 41 8.80 5.92 -8.00
C LYS A 41 8.52 4.91 -6.88
N SER A 42 7.43 5.11 -6.14
CA SER A 42 7.01 4.24 -5.03
C SER A 42 6.59 2.85 -5.48
N MET A 43 5.83 2.73 -6.58
CA MET A 43 5.40 1.44 -7.11
C MET A 43 6.61 0.62 -7.59
N ARG A 44 7.59 1.25 -8.25
CA ARG A 44 8.87 0.60 -8.60
C ARG A 44 9.63 0.13 -7.36
N ARG A 45 9.71 0.97 -6.33
CA ARG A 45 10.37 0.63 -5.07
C ARG A 45 9.71 -0.58 -4.41
N MET A 46 8.38 -0.57 -4.25
CA MET A 46 7.63 -1.70 -3.70
C MET A 46 7.85 -3.00 -4.48
N GLY A 47 7.85 -2.93 -5.82
CA GLY A 47 8.19 -4.10 -6.65
C GLY A 47 9.63 -4.61 -6.45
N ASN A 48 10.58 -3.74 -6.13
CA ASN A 48 11.95 -4.13 -5.80
C ASN A 48 12.08 -4.66 -4.36
N ASP A 49 11.25 -4.17 -3.44
CA ASP A 49 11.20 -4.61 -2.04
C ASP A 49 10.44 -5.94 -1.87
N GLY A 50 9.85 -6.46 -2.96
CA GLY A 50 9.25 -7.80 -3.02
C GLY A 50 7.73 -7.83 -3.17
N LEU A 51 7.08 -6.67 -3.37
CA LEU A 51 5.63 -6.64 -3.59
C LEU A 51 5.24 -7.46 -4.82
N THR A 52 4.43 -8.47 -4.56
CA THR A 52 3.88 -9.38 -5.56
C THR A 52 2.37 -9.37 -5.39
N TRP A 53 1.63 -9.30 -6.49
CA TRP A 53 0.18 -9.27 -6.50
C TRP A 53 -0.43 -10.63 -6.15
N THR A 54 -0.50 -10.93 -4.86
CA THR A 54 -1.31 -12.02 -4.30
C THR A 54 -2.76 -11.56 -4.12
N LEU A 55 -3.66 -12.48 -3.79
CA LEU A 55 -5.04 -12.14 -3.41
C LEU A 55 -5.07 -11.08 -2.29
N GLU A 56 -4.29 -11.29 -1.24
CA GLU A 56 -4.20 -10.40 -0.07
C GLU A 56 -3.68 -9.01 -0.44
N THR A 57 -2.55 -8.93 -1.17
CA THR A 57 -1.98 -7.62 -1.54
C THR A 57 -2.81 -6.88 -2.59
N LEU A 58 -3.52 -7.60 -3.48
CA LEU A 58 -4.44 -6.97 -4.43
C LEU A 58 -5.68 -6.45 -3.72
N ASP A 59 -6.25 -7.24 -2.81
CA ASP A 59 -7.41 -6.82 -2.01
C ASP A 59 -7.08 -5.55 -1.20
N ALA A 60 -5.96 -5.55 -0.47
CA ALA A 60 -5.50 -4.37 0.26
C ALA A 60 -5.21 -3.17 -0.66
N TYR A 61 -4.63 -3.40 -1.84
CA TYR A 61 -4.35 -2.32 -2.79
C TYR A 61 -5.63 -1.75 -3.41
N LEU A 62 -6.64 -2.59 -3.65
CA LEU A 62 -7.93 -2.16 -4.18
C LEU A 62 -8.76 -1.45 -3.12
N GLU A 63 -8.64 -1.84 -1.85
CA GLU A 63 -9.28 -1.16 -0.74
C GLU A 63 -8.71 0.26 -0.56
N ASN A 64 -7.40 0.39 -0.44
CA ASN A 64 -6.75 1.70 -0.35
C ASN A 64 -5.35 1.68 -0.99
N PRO A 65 -5.23 2.16 -2.25
CA PRO A 65 -3.96 2.15 -2.96
C PRO A 65 -2.84 2.95 -2.28
N ARG A 66 -3.21 4.04 -1.59
CA ARG A 66 -2.26 4.96 -0.93
C ARG A 66 -1.65 4.31 0.31
N VAL A 67 -2.41 3.45 0.98
CA VAL A 67 -1.99 2.70 2.16
C VAL A 67 -1.10 1.51 1.83
N LEU A 68 -1.09 0.95 0.63
CA LEU A 68 -0.07 -0.04 0.27
C LEU A 68 1.12 0.59 -0.49
N VAL A 69 0.84 1.54 -1.38
CA VAL A 69 1.85 2.18 -2.23
C VAL A 69 1.67 3.70 -2.20
N SER A 70 2.26 4.33 -1.19
CA SER A 70 2.22 5.80 -1.01
C SER A 70 2.69 6.53 -2.27
N GLY A 71 1.93 7.54 -2.72
CA GLY A 71 2.24 8.29 -3.94
C GLY A 71 2.14 7.47 -5.24
N THR A 72 1.33 6.41 -5.25
CA THR A 72 0.98 5.69 -6.49
C THR A 72 0.37 6.63 -7.53
N ARG A 73 0.63 6.36 -8.82
CA ARG A 73 0.03 7.10 -9.95
C ARG A 73 -1.39 6.63 -10.29
N MET A 74 -1.83 5.52 -9.71
CA MET A 74 -3.20 5.03 -9.87
C MET A 74 -4.12 5.93 -9.04
N SER A 75 -4.74 6.91 -9.69
CA SER A 75 -5.69 7.84 -9.07
C SER A 75 -7.03 7.15 -8.83
N PHE A 76 -7.04 6.20 -7.90
CA PHE A 76 -8.20 5.43 -7.48
C PHE A 76 -8.35 5.61 -5.98
N ASP A 77 -9.55 5.99 -5.52
CA ASP A 77 -9.76 6.30 -4.11
C ASP A 77 -9.82 5.04 -3.24
N GLY A 78 -10.17 3.90 -3.84
CA GLY A 78 -10.38 2.65 -3.13
C GLY A 78 -11.73 2.05 -3.47
N LEU A 79 -11.92 0.81 -3.04
CA LEU A 79 -13.18 0.09 -3.12
C LEU A 79 -13.46 -0.47 -1.72
N GLU A 80 -14.21 0.26 -0.90
CA GLU A 80 -14.41 -0.08 0.53
C GLU A 80 -15.26 -1.34 0.74
N ASP A 81 -16.21 -1.61 -0.17
CA ASP A 81 -17.06 -2.79 -0.05
C ASP A 81 -16.28 -4.07 -0.39
N ALA A 82 -16.12 -4.94 0.61
CA ALA A 82 -15.35 -6.17 0.49
C ALA A 82 -16.00 -7.18 -0.50
N GLY A 83 -17.32 -7.17 -0.65
CA GLY A 83 -18.01 -8.01 -1.64
C GLY A 83 -17.70 -7.54 -3.06
N GLU A 84 -17.74 -6.22 -3.28
CA GLU A 84 -17.38 -5.59 -4.54
C GLU A 84 -15.92 -5.86 -4.93
N ARG A 85 -15.00 -5.78 -3.96
CA ARG A 85 -13.60 -6.20 -4.16
C ARG A 85 -13.46 -7.67 -4.50
N ALA A 86 -14.15 -8.56 -3.78
CA ALA A 86 -14.10 -9.99 -4.03
C ALA A 86 -14.58 -10.34 -5.45
N ASP A 87 -15.66 -9.72 -5.90
CA ASP A 87 -16.18 -9.89 -7.26
C ASP A 87 -15.19 -9.38 -8.32
N LEU A 88 -14.54 -8.23 -8.08
CA LEU A 88 -13.50 -7.70 -8.96
C LEU A 88 -12.30 -8.66 -9.06
N LEU A 89 -11.81 -9.14 -7.92
CA LEU A 89 -10.69 -10.08 -7.83
C LEU A 89 -11.02 -11.39 -8.53
N ALA A 90 -12.25 -11.90 -8.37
CA ALA A 90 -12.73 -13.08 -9.08
C ALA A 90 -12.75 -12.86 -10.59
N TYR A 91 -13.22 -11.69 -11.06
CA TYR A 91 -13.19 -11.31 -12.47
C TYR A 91 -11.75 -11.23 -13.03
N LEU A 92 -10.84 -10.52 -12.35
CA LEU A 92 -9.43 -10.40 -12.77
C LEU A 92 -8.72 -11.75 -12.83
N ARG A 93 -9.13 -12.70 -11.98
CA ARG A 93 -8.56 -14.04 -11.93
C ARG A 93 -8.81 -14.84 -13.20
N VAL A 94 -9.96 -14.63 -13.87
CA VAL A 94 -10.28 -15.30 -15.15
C VAL A 94 -9.22 -15.02 -16.21
N TYR A 95 -8.53 -13.89 -16.12
CA TYR A 95 -7.51 -13.46 -17.06
C TYR A 95 -6.07 -13.70 -16.56
N SER A 96 -5.88 -14.62 -15.60
CA SER A 96 -4.56 -14.98 -15.08
C SER A 96 -4.29 -16.47 -15.22
N ASP A 97 -3.21 -16.82 -15.93
CA ASP A 97 -2.86 -18.21 -16.30
C ASP A 97 -2.40 -19.10 -15.11
N ARG A 98 -2.29 -18.53 -13.90
CA ARG A 98 -1.77 -19.21 -12.70
C ARG A 98 -2.62 -18.95 -11.46
N PRO A 99 -3.84 -19.53 -11.37
CA PRO A 99 -4.72 -19.37 -10.22
C PRO A 99 -4.27 -20.16 -8.96
N SER A 100 -3.04 -20.71 -8.92
CA SER A 100 -2.64 -21.82 -8.04
C SER A 100 -2.43 -21.50 -6.54
N ASN A 101 -2.55 -20.24 -6.12
CA ASN A 101 -2.27 -19.82 -4.72
C ASN A 101 -3.50 -19.26 -4.01
N ILE A 102 -4.70 -19.80 -4.26
CA ILE A 102 -5.91 -19.30 -3.63
C ILE A 102 -6.60 -20.45 -2.92
N PRO A 103 -6.79 -20.36 -1.58
CA PRO A 103 -7.63 -21.30 -0.85
C PRO A 103 -9.01 -21.35 -1.49
N GLU A 104 -9.48 -22.56 -1.81
CA GLU A 104 -10.88 -22.81 -2.14
C GLU A 104 -11.71 -22.42 -0.92
N ALA A 105 -12.53 -21.38 -1.05
CA ALA A 105 -13.33 -20.78 0.02
C ALA A 105 -12.51 -20.25 1.23
N ALA A 106 -11.68 -19.23 1.02
CA ALA A 106 -11.43 -18.30 2.12
C ALA A 106 -12.70 -17.46 2.36
N PRO A 107 -13.09 -17.17 3.62
CA PRO A 107 -14.31 -16.42 3.93
C PRO A 107 -14.36 -15.09 3.16
N THR A 108 -15.51 -14.77 2.55
CA THR A 108 -15.77 -13.54 1.80
C THR A 108 -15.88 -12.28 2.68
N ALA A 109 -15.65 -12.42 3.98
CA ALA A 109 -15.40 -11.31 4.89
C ALA A 109 -13.97 -11.47 5.42
N ARG A 110 -13.04 -10.70 4.84
CA ARG A 110 -11.70 -10.48 5.39
C ARG A 110 -11.55 -8.99 5.68
N PRO A 111 -10.93 -8.64 6.82
CA PRO A 111 -11.03 -7.33 7.44
C PRO A 111 -10.36 -6.23 6.62
N ASP A 112 -10.77 -5.00 6.90
CA ASP A 112 -10.16 -3.74 6.44
C ASP A 112 -8.63 -3.80 6.62
N TYR A 113 -7.85 -3.48 5.59
CA TYR A 113 -6.37 -3.56 5.62
C TYR A 113 -5.71 -2.18 5.78
N PRO A 114 -4.63 -2.10 6.59
CA PRO A 114 -4.28 -3.05 7.65
C PRO A 114 -5.40 -3.13 8.69
N HIS A 115 -5.59 -4.31 9.28
CA HIS A 115 -6.65 -4.50 10.27
C HIS A 115 -6.30 -3.75 11.54
N LEU A 116 -6.97 -2.62 11.78
CA LEU A 116 -6.80 -1.78 12.95
C LEU A 116 -8.12 -1.59 13.68
N PRO A 117 -8.15 -1.79 15.00
CA PRO A 117 -9.33 -1.47 15.78
C PRO A 117 -9.54 0.04 15.79
N ALA A 118 -10.80 0.48 15.86
CA ALA A 118 -11.15 1.91 15.81
C ALA A 118 -10.45 2.71 16.92
N GLU A 119 -10.16 2.06 18.04
CA GLU A 119 -9.40 2.61 19.15
C GLU A 119 -7.98 3.02 18.74
N THR A 120 -7.28 2.21 17.93
CA THR A 120 -5.92 2.52 17.43
C THR A 120 -5.94 3.72 16.49
N LEU A 121 -6.93 3.81 15.60
CA LEU A 121 -7.08 4.96 14.69
C LEU A 121 -7.49 6.26 15.41
N ALA A 122 -8.13 6.15 16.58
CA ALA A 122 -8.55 7.30 17.38
C ALA A 122 -7.46 7.85 18.31
N ILE A 123 -6.28 7.22 18.37
CA ILE A 123 -5.17 7.71 19.19
C ILE A 123 -4.68 9.05 18.64
N VAL A 124 -4.77 10.09 19.46
CA VAL A 124 -4.19 11.41 19.15
C VAL A 124 -2.72 11.40 19.56
N GLY A 125 -1.82 11.58 18.59
CA GLY A 125 -0.38 11.57 18.83
C GLY A 125 0.14 12.79 19.61
N ASP A 126 1.07 12.56 20.53
CA ASP A 126 1.86 13.64 21.15
C ASP A 126 3.06 13.99 20.26
N ALA A 127 3.00 15.14 19.58
CA ALA A 127 4.06 15.57 18.66
C ALA A 127 5.42 15.80 19.34
N ALA A 128 5.44 16.20 20.62
CA ALA A 128 6.71 16.38 21.35
C ALA A 128 7.35 15.02 21.68
N TYR A 129 6.52 14.03 22.00
CA TYR A 129 7.00 12.65 22.13
C TYR A 129 7.44 12.08 20.77
N GLY A 130 6.70 12.38 19.71
CA GLY A 130 7.06 12.01 18.34
C GLY A 130 8.41 12.58 17.90
N GLU A 131 8.70 13.83 18.23
CA GLU A 131 10.00 14.47 17.96
C GLU A 131 11.15 13.71 18.65
N TYR A 132 10.96 13.31 19.90
CA TYR A 132 11.95 12.52 20.63
C TYR A 132 12.24 11.17 19.94
N LEU A 133 11.20 10.46 19.52
CA LEU A 133 11.31 9.16 18.84
C LEU A 133 11.88 9.29 17.41
N ALA A 134 11.63 10.42 16.74
CA ALA A 134 11.95 10.61 15.32
C ALA A 134 13.45 10.56 15.00
N SER A 135 14.33 10.71 16.00
CA SER A 135 15.79 10.65 15.81
C SER A 135 16.25 9.36 15.12
N GLU A 136 15.66 8.21 15.44
CA GLU A 136 15.97 6.92 14.79
C GLU A 136 15.44 6.86 13.35
N CYS A 137 14.30 7.48 13.08
CA CYS A 137 13.74 7.55 11.72
C CYS A 137 14.60 8.45 10.83
N GLN A 138 15.10 9.55 11.38
CA GLN A 138 15.87 10.58 10.68
C GLN A 138 17.27 10.12 10.26
N THR A 139 17.78 9.03 10.81
CA THR A 139 19.04 8.43 10.33
C THR A 139 18.94 7.96 8.88
N CYS A 140 17.72 7.71 8.38
CA CYS A 140 17.47 7.30 7.01
C CYS A 140 16.49 8.26 6.30
N HIS A 141 15.37 8.58 6.93
CA HIS A 141 14.32 9.43 6.37
C HIS A 141 14.64 10.91 6.60
N GLN A 142 14.98 11.63 5.54
CA GLN A 142 15.43 13.01 5.66
C GLN A 142 14.28 13.94 6.09
N SER A 143 14.55 14.82 7.06
CA SER A 143 13.58 15.79 7.58
C SER A 143 13.27 16.92 6.60
N ASP A 144 14.14 17.15 5.61
CA ASP A 144 13.93 18.11 4.52
C ASP A 144 12.93 17.61 3.45
N GLY A 145 12.40 16.40 3.61
CA GLY A 145 11.49 15.78 2.68
C GLY A 145 12.11 15.31 1.37
N SER A 146 13.45 15.22 1.29
CA SER A 146 14.14 14.65 0.14
C SER A 146 13.88 13.15 0.00
N ASP A 147 13.77 12.68 -1.25
CA ASP A 147 13.41 11.30 -1.60
C ASP A 147 14.55 10.52 -2.28
N ARG A 148 15.80 10.94 -2.02
CA ARG A 148 17.01 10.38 -2.66
C ARG A 148 17.35 9.01 -2.08
N GLY A 149 16.82 7.96 -2.69
CA GLY A 149 17.11 6.58 -2.31
C GLY A 149 16.28 6.09 -1.12
N ILE A 150 15.91 6.94 -0.17
CA ILE A 150 14.96 6.66 0.92
C ILE A 150 13.71 7.54 0.72
N PRO A 151 12.48 7.01 0.87
CA PRO A 151 11.27 7.82 0.67
C PRO A 151 11.11 8.87 1.77
N SER A 152 10.58 10.03 1.38
CA SER A 152 10.15 11.05 2.34
C SER A 152 8.90 10.59 3.09
N ILE A 153 8.89 10.87 4.39
CA ILE A 153 7.77 10.66 5.33
C ILE A 153 7.26 11.98 5.91
N THR A 154 7.77 13.11 5.43
CA THR A 154 7.35 14.43 5.90
C THR A 154 6.07 14.88 5.22
N LEU A 155 5.22 15.62 5.94
CA LEU A 155 3.91 16.11 5.47
C LEU A 155 2.97 15.00 5.00
N TRP A 156 3.10 13.79 5.53
CA TRP A 156 2.10 12.76 5.32
C TRP A 156 0.87 13.09 6.18
N PRO A 157 -0.35 12.88 5.66
CA PRO A 157 -1.53 12.82 6.53
C PRO A 157 -1.27 11.81 7.66
N GLU A 158 -1.63 12.18 8.89
CA GLU A 158 -1.33 11.34 10.07
C GLU A 158 -1.91 9.94 9.92
N GLU A 159 -3.15 9.85 9.42
CA GLU A 159 -3.84 8.59 9.14
C GLU A 159 -3.07 7.71 8.14
N ASP A 160 -2.59 8.29 7.03
CA ASP A 160 -1.80 7.55 6.04
C ASP A 160 -0.49 7.01 6.63
N PHE A 161 0.14 7.78 7.54
CA PHE A 161 1.35 7.35 8.23
C PHE A 161 1.05 6.18 9.18
N VAL A 162 0.01 6.30 10.01
CA VAL A 162 -0.44 5.25 10.93
C VAL A 162 -0.72 3.97 10.14
N LEU A 163 -1.57 4.05 9.11
CA LEU A 163 -1.92 2.91 8.26
C LEU A 163 -0.68 2.30 7.59
N ALA A 164 0.24 3.11 7.06
CA ALA A 164 1.48 2.61 6.46
C ALA A 164 2.36 1.85 7.47
N MET A 165 2.53 2.37 8.68
CA MET A 165 3.35 1.75 9.72
C MET A 165 2.75 0.44 10.19
N HIS A 166 1.43 0.37 10.36
CA HIS A 166 0.76 -0.87 10.69
C HIS A 166 0.79 -1.88 9.55
N ALA A 167 0.72 -1.45 8.29
CA ALA A 167 0.89 -2.33 7.15
C ALA A 167 2.32 -2.94 7.09
N TYR A 168 3.36 -2.21 7.52
CA TYR A 168 4.69 -2.79 7.72
C TYR A 168 4.72 -3.75 8.92
N LYS A 169 4.12 -3.37 10.06
CA LYS A 169 4.06 -4.20 11.28
C LYS A 169 3.37 -5.55 11.02
N GLN A 170 2.32 -5.55 10.20
CA GLN A 170 1.56 -6.73 9.76
C GLN A 170 2.19 -7.45 8.55
N ARG A 171 3.32 -6.96 8.04
CA ARG A 171 4.07 -7.50 6.88
C ARG A 171 3.32 -7.47 5.55
N LEU A 172 2.22 -6.74 5.49
CA LEU A 172 1.47 -6.47 4.26
C LEU A 172 2.29 -5.63 3.28
N ARG A 173 2.97 -4.59 3.79
CA ARG A 173 3.99 -3.85 3.02
C ARG A 173 5.34 -4.57 3.13
N PRO A 174 5.94 -5.01 2.01
CA PRO A 174 7.23 -5.68 2.02
C PRO A 174 8.35 -4.64 2.07
N HIS A 175 9.13 -4.63 3.16
CA HIS A 175 10.45 -3.97 3.24
C HIS A 175 11.13 -4.40 4.56
N PRO A 176 12.18 -5.25 4.55
CA PRO A 176 12.72 -5.85 5.78
C PRO A 176 13.10 -4.86 6.88
N VAL A 177 13.74 -3.74 6.52
CA VAL A 177 14.13 -2.70 7.49
C VAL A 177 12.90 -2.03 8.12
N MET A 178 11.94 -1.56 7.32
CA MET A 178 10.74 -0.91 7.87
C MET A 178 9.83 -1.87 8.62
N GLN A 179 9.75 -3.15 8.23
CA GLN A 179 9.06 -4.17 9.03
C GLN A 179 9.73 -4.36 10.40
N MET A 180 11.06 -4.36 10.44
CA MET A 180 11.81 -4.42 11.70
C MET A 180 11.58 -3.17 12.55
N MET A 181 11.65 -1.97 11.97
CA MET A 181 11.38 -0.70 12.68
C MET A 181 9.94 -0.67 13.22
N ALA A 182 8.94 -0.91 12.37
CA ALA A 182 7.53 -0.89 12.75
C ALA A 182 7.18 -1.96 13.81
N SER A 183 7.88 -3.11 13.81
CA SER A 183 7.63 -4.17 14.79
C SER A 183 7.93 -3.76 16.23
N ARG A 184 8.82 -2.77 16.43
CA ARG A 184 9.28 -2.32 17.75
C ARG A 184 8.42 -1.22 18.37
N LEU A 185 7.59 -0.56 17.56
CA LEU A 185 6.76 0.56 17.98
C LEU A 185 5.41 0.08 18.52
N SER A 186 4.94 0.69 19.59
CA SER A 186 3.56 0.65 20.07
C SER A 186 2.64 1.50 19.19
N ASP A 187 1.34 1.35 19.39
CA ASP A 187 0.32 2.11 18.65
C ASP A 187 0.41 3.60 19.02
N GLU A 188 0.69 3.92 20.29
CA GLU A 188 0.91 5.29 20.77
C GLU A 188 2.18 5.93 20.19
N GLU A 189 3.27 5.17 20.07
CA GLU A 189 4.51 5.64 19.43
C GLU A 189 4.31 5.90 17.93
N ILE A 190 3.53 5.06 17.24
CA ILE A 190 3.17 5.27 15.83
C ILE A 190 2.34 6.55 15.68
N ALA A 191 1.34 6.76 16.53
CA ALA A 191 0.52 7.97 16.51
C ALA A 191 1.35 9.23 16.82
N ALA A 192 2.25 9.18 17.81
CA ALA A 192 3.14 10.28 18.15
C ALA A 192 4.08 10.65 16.98
N LEU A 193 4.69 9.66 16.34
CA LEU A 193 5.52 9.86 15.14
C LEU A 193 4.71 10.45 13.98
N ALA A 194 3.47 9.98 13.77
CA ALA A 194 2.56 10.51 12.75
C ALA A 194 2.30 12.01 12.97
N ALA A 195 1.92 12.39 14.20
CA ALA A 195 1.67 13.78 14.57
C ALA A 195 2.92 14.66 14.36
N TYR A 196 4.10 14.18 14.73
CA TYR A 196 5.34 14.92 14.49
C TYR A 196 5.65 15.09 12.99
N PHE A 197 5.75 14.00 12.23
CA PHE A 197 6.12 14.05 10.82
C PHE A 197 5.09 14.74 9.92
N GLY A 198 3.81 14.71 10.31
CA GLY A 198 2.74 15.45 9.64
C GLY A 198 2.91 16.97 9.72
N THR A 199 3.62 17.47 10.72
CA THR A 199 3.85 18.92 10.92
C THR A 199 5.15 19.44 10.30
N LEU A 200 6.08 18.58 9.88
CA LEU A 200 7.37 18.99 9.33
C LEU A 200 7.23 19.59 7.94
N SER A 201 7.45 20.90 7.78
CA SER A 201 7.46 21.58 6.48
C SER A 201 8.68 21.25 5.62
N ARG A 202 8.53 21.35 4.30
CA ARG A 202 9.64 21.33 3.32
C ARG A 202 10.39 22.65 3.29
#